data_AF-A0A3R6NNN7-F1
#
_entry.id   AF-A0A3R6NNN7-F1
#
_cell.length_a   1.000
_cell.length_b   1.000
_cell.length_c   1.000
_cell.angle_alpha   90.00
_cell.angle_beta   90.00
_cell.angle_gamma   90.00
#
_symmetry.space_group_name_H-M   'P 1'
#
loop_
_entity.id
_entity.type
_entity.pdbx_description
1 polymer ?
#
loop_
_entity_poly.entity_id
_entity_poly.type
_entity_poly.pdbx_seq_one_letter_code
_entity_poly.pdbx_strand_id
1 'polypeptide(L)' 'MKKNCVQNVIIHIPDNMDFHALSDKINEFHLEVVERRLNSSTLTTEDKVAVIDKILDNLKSRELDGIIK' A
#
# COMPACT_ATOMS: atom_id res chain seq x y z
N MET A 1 -4.39 24.63 -5.88
CA MET A 1 -4.42 23.64 -4.77
C MET A 1 -2.97 23.36 -4.36
N LYS A 2 -2.54 23.74 -3.15
CA LYS A 2 -1.20 23.35 -2.65
C LYS A 2 -1.20 21.84 -2.45
N LYS A 3 -0.39 21.10 -3.21
CA LYS A 3 -0.10 19.69 -2.91
C LYS A 3 0.65 19.69 -1.58
N ASN A 4 0.01 19.23 -0.51
CA ASN A 4 0.69 18.94 0.76
C ASN A 4 1.59 17.73 0.53
N CYS A 5 2.79 17.97 -0.01
CA CYS A 5 3.84 16.97 -0.11
C CYS A 5 4.45 16.87 1.29
N VAL A 6 3.98 15.95 2.12
CA VAL A 6 4.67 15.59 3.36
C VAL A 6 6.06 15.10 2.96
N GLN A 7 7.08 15.91 3.24
CA GLN A 7 8.46 15.64 2.81
C GLN A 7 9.26 14.86 3.86
N ASN A 8 8.95 15.02 5.14
CA ASN A 8 9.68 14.39 6.24
C ASN A 8 8.72 13.69 7.18
N VAL A 9 8.77 12.36 7.20
CA VAL A 9 8.15 11.51 8.22
C VAL A 9 9.26 11.05 9.16
N ILE A 10 9.23 11.51 10.41
CA ILE A 10 10.13 11.04 11.45
C ILE A 10 9.40 9.92 12.19
N ILE A 11 9.89 8.69 12.05
CA ILE A 11 9.34 7.52 12.74
C ILE A 11 10.19 7.29 13.99
N HIS A 12 9.60 7.46 15.16
CA HIS A 12 10.24 7.09 16.43
C HIS A 12 9.98 5.60 16.68
N ILE A 13 11.05 4.81 16.63
CA ILE A 13 11.01 3.36 16.90
C ILE A 13 11.46 3.16 18.35
N PRO A 14 10.56 2.76 19.27
CA PRO A 14 10.96 2.37 20.62
C PRO A 14 11.77 1.06 20.58
N ASP A 15 12.67 0.87 21.54
CA ASP A 15 13.62 -0.25 21.59
C ASP A 15 12.95 -1.64 21.64
N ASN A 16 11.66 -1.71 21.97
CA ASN A 16 10.85 -2.93 22.05
C ASN A 16 9.75 -3.03 20.98
N MET A 17 9.87 -2.27 19.88
CA MET A 17 8.85 -2.26 18.84
C MET A 17 8.74 -3.63 18.15
N ASP A 18 7.52 -4.17 18.12
CA ASP A 18 7.20 -5.32 17.30
C ASP A 18 7.09 -4.91 15.83
N PHE A 19 8.14 -5.17 15.06
CA PHE A 19 8.19 -4.89 13.63
C PHE A 19 7.18 -5.72 12.83
N HIS A 20 6.78 -6.89 13.31
CA HIS A 20 5.74 -7.68 12.65
C HIS A 20 4.38 -6.98 12.80
N ALA A 21 4.01 -6.58 14.02
CA ALA A 21 2.79 -5.82 14.25
C ALA A 21 2.76 -4.47 13.49
N LEU A 22 3.91 -3.82 13.33
CA LEU A 22 4.02 -2.62 12.49
C LEU A 22 3.83 -2.94 11.01
N SER A 23 4.46 -4.01 10.51
CA SER A 23 4.34 -4.45 9.11
C SER A 23 2.88 -4.80 8.78
N ASP A 24 2.19 -5.50 9.67
CA ASP A 24 0.77 -5.83 9.52
C ASP A 24 -0.11 -4.58 9.40
N LYS A 25 0.11 -3.59 10.28
CA LYS A 25 -0.60 -2.30 10.21
C LYS A 25 -0.32 -1.51 8.94
N ILE A 26 0.91 -1.54 8.44
CA ILE A 26 1.27 -0.88 7.18
C ILE A 26 0.58 -1.59 6.01
N ASN A 27 0.57 -2.92 6.01
CA ASN A 27 -0.13 -3.71 4.99
C ASN A 27 -1.65 -3.44 5.01
N GLU A 28 -2.26 -3.42 6.18
CA GLU A 28 -3.68 -3.06 6.36
C GLU A 28 -3.97 -1.66 5.79
N PHE A 29 -3.14 -0.66 6.12
CA PHE A 29 -3.27 0.69 5.58
C PHE A 29 -3.17 0.72 4.05
N HIS A 30 -2.24 -0.02 3.44
CA HIS A 30 -2.12 -0.10 1.99
C HIS A 30 -3.40 -0.67 1.35
N LEU A 31 -3.99 -1.72 1.93
CA LEU A 31 -5.24 -2.31 1.46
C LEU A 31 -6.40 -1.31 1.54
N GLU A 32 -6.56 -0.61 2.67
CA GLU A 32 -7.60 0.41 2.84
C GLU A 32 -7.47 1.54 1.81
N VAL A 33 -6.25 1.97 1.50
CA VAL A 33 -6.00 3.02 0.50
C VAL A 33 -6.39 2.55 -0.89
N VAL A 34 -6.03 1.32 -1.27
CA VAL A 34 -6.40 0.74 -2.57
C VAL A 34 -7.91 0.61 -2.67
N GLU A 35 -8.56 0.02 -1.67
CA GLU A 35 -10.00 -0.15 -1.62
C GLU A 35 -10.74 1.19 -1.73
N ARG A 36 -10.36 2.18 -0.90
CA ARG A 36 -10.97 3.52 -0.93
C ARG A 36 -10.86 4.15 -2.32
N ARG A 37 -9.70 4.04 -2.97
CA ARG A 37 -9.48 4.59 -4.32
C ARG A 37 -10.36 3.88 -5.35
N LEU A 38 -10.40 2.56 -5.35
CA LEU A 38 -11.24 1.78 -6.26
C LEU A 38 -12.72 2.09 -6.05
N ASN A 39 -13.18 2.22 -4.80
CA ASN A 39 -14.56 2.53 -4.47
C ASN A 39 -14.96 3.96 -4.85
N SER A 40 -14.03 4.92 -4.76
CA SER A 40 -14.26 6.30 -5.22
C SER A 40 -14.19 6.49 -6.74
N SER A 41 -13.75 5.48 -7.49
CA SER A 41 -13.58 5.55 -8.93
C SER A 41 -14.88 5.22 -9.67
N THR A 42 -15.00 5.72 -10.90
CA THR A 42 -16.11 5.39 -11.82
C THR A 42 -15.84 4.10 -12.61
N LEU A 43 -14.87 3.29 -12.19
CA LEU A 43 -14.48 2.05 -12.86
C LEU A 43 -15.59 1.00 -12.73
N THR A 44 -15.77 0.21 -13.78
CA THR A 44 -16.63 -0.97 -13.72
C THR A 44 -16.01 -2.03 -12.82
N THR A 45 -16.77 -3.03 -12.41
CA THR A 45 -16.24 -4.15 -11.62
C THR A 45 -15.09 -4.86 -12.35
N GLU A 46 -15.22 -5.08 -13.67
CA GLU A 46 -14.19 -5.70 -14.49
C GLU A 46 -12.89 -4.87 -14.51
N ASP A 47 -13.01 -3.55 -14.67
CA ASP A 47 -11.87 -2.65 -14.62
C ASP A 47 -11.19 -2.64 -13.25
N LYS A 48 -11.98 -2.70 -12.16
CA LYS A 48 -11.44 -2.78 -10.79
C LYS A 48 -10.64 -4.06 -10.59
N VAL A 49 -11.13 -5.20 -11.08
CA VAL A 49 -10.40 -6.48 -11.05
C VAL A 49 -9.10 -6.36 -11.85
N ALA A 50 -9.14 -5.82 -13.07
CA ALA A 50 -7.95 -5.65 -13.89
C ALA A 50 -6.89 -4.73 -13.25
N VAL A 51 -7.32 -3.70 -12.51
CA VAL A 51 -6.40 -2.86 -11.72
C VAL A 51 -5.77 -3.64 -10.58
N ILE A 52 -6.55 -4.44 -9.85
CA ILE A 52 -6.03 -5.30 -8.76
C ILE A 52 -5.00 -6.29 -9.32
N ASP A 53 -5.32 -6.98 -10.43
CA ASP A 53 -4.40 -7.91 -11.10
C ASP A 53 -3.08 -7.23 -11.45
N LYS A 54 -3.14 -6.00 -11.98
CA LYS A 54 -1.95 -5.24 -12.34
C LYS A 54 -1.13 -4.79 -11.13
N ILE A 55 -1.77 -4.47 -10.01
CA ILE A 55 -1.07 -4.20 -8.75
C ILE A 55 -0.36 -5.47 -8.29
N LEU A 56 -1.03 -6.62 -8.30
CA LEU A 56 -0.44 -7.90 -7.91
C LEU A 56 0.74 -8.28 -8.80
N ASP A 57 0.63 -8.11 -10.12
CA ASP A 57 1.73 -8.36 -11.05
C ASP A 57 2.92 -7.43 -10.80
N ASN A 58 2.67 -6.16 -10.48
CA ASN A 58 3.75 -5.24 -10.11
C ASN A 58 4.45 -5.66 -8.81
N LEU A 59 3.68 -6.07 -7.81
CA LEU A 59 4.23 -6.55 -6.53
C LEU A 59 5.06 -7.82 -6.74
N LYS A 60 4.56 -8.79 -7.50
CA LYS A 60 5.30 -10.02 -7.87
C LYS A 60 6.56 -9.71 -8.65
N SER A 61 6.51 -8.79 -9.62
CA SER A 61 7.69 -8.41 -10.41
C SER A 61 8.79 -7.74 -9.58
N ARG A 62 8.44 -7.21 -8.40
CA ARG A 62 9.36 -6.56 -7.47
C ARG A 62 9.75 -7.46 -6.32
N GLU A 63 9.13 -8.63 -6.22
CA GLU A 63 9.44 -9.64 -5.22
C GLU A 63 10.77 -10.31 -5.56
N LEU A 64 11.70 -10.22 -4.62
CA LEU A 64 13.00 -10.86 -4.65
C LEU A 64 13.22 -11.47 -3.27
N ASP A 65 13.22 -12.81 -3.21
CA ASP A 65 13.34 -13.59 -1.96
C ASP A 65 12.26 -13.25 -0.90
N GLY A 66 11.00 -13.09 -1.33
CA GLY A 66 9.88 -12.74 -0.44
C GLY A 66 9.87 -11.26 0.00
N ILE A 67 10.80 -10.44 -0.48
CA ILE A 67 10.88 -9.01 -0.20
C ILE A 67 10.54 -8.22 -1.46
N ILE A 68 9.53 -7.36 -1.37
CA ILE A 68 9.15 -6.45 -2.45
C ILE A 68 10.08 -5.22 -2.39
N LYS A 69 10.95 -5.05 -3.39
CA LYS A 69 11.90 -3.91 -3.49
C LYS A 69 11.32 -2.73 -4.25
#